data_AF-A0A6A4HYB5-F1
#
_entry.id   AF-A0A6A4HYB5-F1
#
_cell.length_a   1.000
_cell.length_b   1.000
_cell.length_c   1.000
_cell.angle_alpha   90.00
_cell.angle_beta   90.00
_cell.angle_gamma   90.00
#
_symmetry.space_group_name_H-M   'P 1'
#
loop_
_entity.id
_entity.type
_entity.pdbx_description
1 polymer ?
#
loop_
_entity_poly.entity_id
_entity_poly.type
_entity_poly.pdbx_seq_one_letter_code
_entity_poly.pdbx_strand_id
1 'polypeptide(L)'
;MDGHSSHYSSELLDFCVAHNILLLGYPPHCTHALQGLDVVCFAKHKEEWKREIDAFKQHHYHELTRRILLRFSEKHSSVHSQVALSKLLGKPQA
;
A
#
# COMPACT_ATOMS: atom_id res chain seq x y z
N MET A 1 15.73 -0.67 -2.35
CA MET A 1 14.94 -0.81 -3.59
C MET A 1 14.96 -2.26 -4.02
N ASP A 2 13.84 -2.75 -4.53
CA ASP A 2 13.59 -4.17 -4.85
C ASP A 2 14.18 -4.63 -6.19
N GLY A 3 14.89 -3.76 -6.90
CA GLY A 3 15.54 -4.09 -8.17
C GLY A 3 14.59 -3.99 -9.39
N HIS A 4 13.34 -3.58 -9.21
CA HIS A 4 12.43 -3.41 -10.35
C HIS A 4 12.82 -2.19 -11.19
N SER A 5 12.89 -2.33 -12.52
CA SER A 5 13.46 -1.31 -13.43
C SER A 5 12.75 0.05 -13.37
N SER A 6 11.45 0.07 -13.07
CA SER A 6 10.68 1.31 -12.89
C SER A 6 11.17 2.19 -11.74
N HIS A 7 12.00 1.65 -10.84
CA HIS A 7 12.57 2.40 -9.73
C HIS A 7 13.90 3.08 -10.03
N TYR A 8 14.45 2.91 -11.24
CA TYR A 8 15.78 3.38 -11.61
C TYR A 8 15.73 4.22 -12.89
N SER A 9 14.94 5.29 -12.88
CA SER A 9 15.00 6.26 -13.97
C SER A 9 16.29 7.08 -13.91
N SER A 10 16.76 7.57 -15.06
CA SER A 10 17.94 8.43 -15.15
C SER A 10 17.79 9.68 -14.27
N GLU A 11 16.63 10.32 -14.30
CA GLU A 11 16.34 11.55 -13.56
C GLU A 11 16.44 11.33 -12.05
N LEU A 12 15.98 10.18 -11.55
CA LEU A 12 16.09 9.84 -10.14
C LEU A 12 17.55 9.63 -9.73
N LEU A 13 18.32 8.91 -10.56
CA LEU A 13 19.72 8.63 -10.28
C LEU A 13 20.55 9.92 -10.27
N ASP A 14 20.34 10.79 -11.26
CA ASP A 14 21.01 12.09 -11.36
C ASP A 14 20.67 12.96 -10.13
N PHE A 15 19.41 12.98 -9.72
CA PHE A 15 18.98 13.66 -8.49
C PHE A 15 19.69 13.09 -7.26
N CYS A 16 19.73 11.77 -7.10
CA CYS A 16 20.41 11.14 -5.97
C CYS A 16 21.90 11.49 -5.91
N VAL A 17 22.60 11.48 -7.05
CA VAL A 17 24.01 11.88 -7.13
C VAL A 17 24.20 13.35 -6.75
N ALA A 18 23.39 14.25 -7.33
CA ALA A 18 23.48 15.69 -7.06
C ALA A 18 23.23 16.04 -5.58
N HIS A 19 22.41 15.24 -4.89
CA HIS A 19 22.06 15.46 -3.49
C HIS A 19 22.82 14.54 -2.51
N ASN A 20 23.82 13.79 -2.98
CA ASN A 20 24.60 12.85 -2.18
C ASN A 20 23.74 11.81 -1.42
N ILE A 21 22.68 11.34 -2.08
CA ILE A 21 21.75 10.32 -1.58
C ILE A 21 22.21 8.95 -2.08
N LEU A 22 22.51 8.04 -1.16
CA LEU A 22 22.86 6.66 -1.49
C LEU A 22 21.61 5.82 -1.72
N LEU A 23 21.44 5.30 -2.94
CA LEU A 23 20.34 4.40 -3.27
C LEU A 23 20.75 2.94 -3.00
N LEU A 24 20.22 2.35 -1.91
CA LEU A 24 20.50 0.96 -1.55
C LEU A 24 19.50 0.01 -2.21
N GLY A 25 20.02 -1.01 -2.91
CA GLY A 25 19.26 -2.13 -3.48
C GLY A 25 19.36 -3.38 -2.60
N TYR A 26 18.31 -4.20 -2.59
CA TYR A 26 18.38 -5.54 -2.00
C TYR A 26 19.07 -6.52 -2.97
N PRO A 27 19.72 -7.59 -2.46
CA PRO A 27 20.16 -8.69 -3.31
C PRO A 27 18.97 -9.33 -4.05
N PRO A 28 19.21 -9.92 -5.24
CA PRO A 28 18.16 -10.59 -6.00
C PRO A 28 17.38 -11.60 -5.17
N HIS A 29 16.05 -11.63 -5.35
CA HIS A 29 15.13 -12.56 -4.67
C HIS A 29 15.07 -12.45 -3.13
N CYS A 30 15.63 -11.42 -2.50
CA CYS A 30 15.62 -11.24 -1.04
C CYS A 30 14.57 -10.26 -0.53
N THR A 31 13.74 -9.67 -1.39
CA THR A 31 12.73 -8.67 -1.00
C THR A 31 11.74 -9.20 0.02
N HIS A 32 11.27 -10.44 -0.12
CA HIS A 32 10.36 -11.08 0.82
C HIS A 32 10.89 -11.18 2.26
N ALA A 33 12.21 -11.09 2.47
CA ALA A 33 12.85 -11.20 3.77
C ALA A 33 13.43 -9.87 4.26
N LEU A 34 13.96 -9.05 3.35
CA LEU A 34 14.69 -7.83 3.70
C LEU A 34 13.87 -6.55 3.52
N GLN A 35 12.78 -6.59 2.77
CA GLN A 35 11.92 -5.43 2.58
C GLN A 35 11.08 -5.20 3.83
N GLY A 36 11.61 -4.37 4.75
CA GLY A 36 10.98 -4.12 6.05
C GLY A 36 9.52 -3.66 5.95
N LEU A 37 9.16 -2.91 4.90
CA LEU A 37 7.77 -2.50 4.68
C LEU A 37 6.86 -3.72 4.41
N ASP A 38 7.32 -4.69 3.64
CA ASP A 38 6.54 -5.91 3.33
C ASP A 38 6.46 -6.85 4.53
N VAL A 39 7.58 -7.04 5.22
CA VAL A 39 7.73 -8.01 6.33
C VAL A 39 7.09 -7.50 7.61
N VAL A 40 7.13 -6.20 7.88
CA VAL A 40 6.66 -5.62 9.15
C VAL A 40 5.31 -4.94 8.95
N CYS A 41 5.28 -3.85 8.18
CA CYS A 41 4.10 -3.00 8.09
C CYS A 41 2.96 -3.68 7.32
N PHE A 42 3.23 -4.18 6.11
CA PHE A 42 2.22 -4.82 5.29
C PHE A 42 1.81 -6.20 5.80
N ALA A 43 2.68 -6.91 6.52
CA ALA A 43 2.29 -8.15 7.19
C ALA A 43 1.16 -7.90 8.21
N LYS A 44 1.33 -6.89 9.09
CA LYS A 44 0.29 -6.49 10.04
C LYS A 44 -0.96 -5.95 9.37
N HIS A 45 -0.79 -5.14 8.33
CA HIS A 45 -1.92 -4.65 7.54
C HIS A 45 -2.73 -5.79 6.90
N LYS A 46 -2.06 -6.78 6.30
CA LYS A 46 -2.71 -7.97 5.70
C LYS A 46 -3.46 -8.79 6.75
N GLU A 47 -2.91 -8.92 7.95
CA GLU A 47 -3.55 -9.63 9.07
C GLU A 47 -4.87 -8.96 9.45
N GLU A 48 -4.87 -7.65 9.70
CA GLU A 48 -6.07 -6.90 10.05
C GLU A 48 -7.09 -6.87 8.90
N TRP A 49 -6.62 -6.70 7.66
CA TRP A 49 -7.47 -6.78 6.48
C TRP A 49 -8.19 -8.12 6.37
N LYS A 50 -7.47 -9.22 6.63
CA LYS A 50 -8.05 -10.56 6.66
C LYS A 50 -9.12 -10.69 7.76
N ARG A 51 -8.87 -10.15 8.96
CA ARG A 51 -9.85 -10.16 10.05
C ARG A 51 -11.14 -9.41 9.68
N GLU A 52 -11.03 -8.23 9.06
CA GLU A 52 -12.20 -7.49 8.60
C GLU A 52 -12.95 -8.22 7.48
N ILE A 53 -12.23 -8.88 6.57
CA ILE A 53 -12.81 -9.80 5.57
C ILE A 53 -13.63 -10.90 6.23
N ASP A 54 -13.04 -11.59 7.20
CA ASP A 54 -13.66 -12.73 7.84
C ASP A 54 -14.89 -12.29 8.66
N ALA A 55 -14.80 -11.17 9.39
CA ALA A 55 -15.93 -10.58 10.11
C ALA A 55 -17.07 -10.15 9.15
N PHE A 56 -16.73 -9.54 8.01
CA PHE A 56 -17.75 -9.14 7.02
C PHE A 56 -18.45 -10.36 6.43
N LYS A 57 -17.72 -11.43 6.10
CA LYS A 57 -18.29 -12.68 5.58
C LYS A 57 -19.21 -13.38 6.58
N GLN A 58 -18.93 -13.28 7.88
CA GLN A 58 -19.81 -13.84 8.92
C GLN A 58 -21.18 -13.16 8.96
N HIS A 59 -21.25 -11.86 8.68
CA HIS A 59 -22.49 -11.08 8.69
C HIS A 59 -23.15 -10.91 7.32
N HIS A 60 -22.43 -11.18 6.24
CA HIS A 60 -22.89 -11.03 4.87
C HIS A 60 -22.52 -12.26 4.05
N TYR A 61 -23.52 -13.07 3.70
CA TYR A 61 -23.39 -14.32 2.93
C TYR A 61 -22.91 -14.14 1.48
N HIS A 62 -22.65 -12.91 1.01
CA HIS A 62 -22.30 -12.62 -0.39
C HIS A 62 -21.08 -11.73 -0.56
N GLU A 63 -20.52 -11.82 -1.77
CA GLU A 63 -19.28 -11.28 -2.36
C GLU A 63 -18.55 -10.15 -1.62
N LEU A 64 -17.23 -10.28 -1.63
CA LEU A 64 -16.29 -9.21 -1.30
C LEU A 64 -16.46 -8.07 -2.30
N THR A 65 -17.17 -7.03 -1.88
CA THR A 65 -17.37 -5.81 -2.68
C THR A 65 -16.42 -4.71 -2.22
N ARG A 66 -16.23 -3.66 -3.05
CA ARG A 66 -15.42 -2.47 -2.69
C ARG A 66 -15.82 -1.81 -1.36
N ARG A 67 -17.05 -2.04 -0.89
CA ARG A 67 -17.55 -1.59 0.43
C ARG A 67 -16.69 -2.07 1.58
N ILE A 68 -16.13 -3.28 1.53
CA ILE A 68 -15.30 -3.77 2.62
C ILE A 68 -13.96 -3.04 2.70
N LEU A 69 -13.39 -2.67 1.54
CA LEU A 69 -12.19 -1.86 1.48
C LEU A 69 -12.42 -0.45 2.03
N LEU A 70 -13.58 0.15 1.71
CA LEU A 70 -13.98 1.45 2.25
C LEU A 70 -14.14 1.41 3.78
N ARG A 71 -14.89 0.42 4.30
CA ARG A 71 -15.06 0.22 5.74
C ARG A 71 -13.72 0.02 6.45
N PHE A 72 -12.84 -0.81 5.89
CA PHE A 72 -11.51 -1.03 6.45
C PHE A 72 -10.70 0.28 6.48
N SER A 73 -10.71 1.02 5.37
CA SER A 73 -10.04 2.33 5.27
C SER A 73 -10.58 3.32 6.31
N GLU A 74 -11.89 3.42 6.47
CA GLU A 74 -12.54 4.28 7.48
C GLU A 74 -12.15 3.90 8.91
N LYS A 75 -12.17 2.59 9.22
CA LYS A 75 -11.87 2.06 10.56
C LYS A 75 -10.40 2.22 10.94
N HIS A 76 -9.49 2.10 9.98
CA HIS A 76 -8.04 2.16 10.19
C HIS A 76 -7.42 3.51 9.77
N SER A 77 -8.21 4.47 9.29
CA SER A 77 -7.75 5.83 9.02
C SER A 77 -7.58 6.58 10.33
N SER A 78 -6.38 6.53 10.90
CA SER A 78 -5.95 7.50 11.90
C SER A 78 -5.80 8.88 11.24
N VAL A 79 -6.87 9.69 11.24
CA VAL A 79 -6.96 11.16 11.01
C VAL A 79 -6.34 11.76 9.72
N HIS A 80 -5.46 11.09 8.97
CA HIS A 80 -4.69 11.71 7.87
C HIS A 80 -5.17 11.37 6.44
N SER A 81 -6.28 10.63 6.29
CA SER A 81 -6.69 10.05 5.01
C SER A 81 -7.91 10.70 4.34
N GLN A 82 -8.40 11.85 4.81
CA GLN A 82 -9.56 12.51 4.19
C GLN A 82 -9.29 12.92 2.72
N VAL A 83 -8.02 13.08 2.34
CA VAL A 83 -7.62 13.45 0.97
C VAL A 83 -7.70 12.26 -0.02
N ALA A 84 -7.66 11.01 0.46
CA ALA A 84 -7.71 9.82 -0.41
C ALA A 84 -9.15 9.42 -0.80
N LEU A 85 -10.13 9.67 0.08
CA LEU A 85 -11.53 9.31 -0.15
C LEU A 85 -12.17 10.13 -1.29
N SER A 86 -11.79 11.41 -1.44
CA SER A 86 -12.34 12.27 -2.49
C SER A 86 -11.91 11.90 -3.92
N LYS A 87 -10.76 11.22 -4.07
CA LYS A 87 -10.27 10.74 -5.38
C LYS A 87 -10.88 9.39 -5.78
N LEU A 88 -11.28 8.56 -4.81
CA LEU A 88 -11.95 7.27 -5.05
C LEU A 88 -13.45 7.42 -5.39
N LEU A 89 -14.10 8.48 -4.88
CA LEU A 89 -15.51 8.77 -5.09
C LEU A 89 -15.77 9.65 -6.33
N GLY A 90 -15.09 9.36 -7.45
CA GLY A 90 -15.16 10.14 -8.70
C GLY A 90 -16.47 10.92 -8.87
N LYS A 91 -16.36 12.26 -8.86
CA LYS A 91 -17.54 13.14 -9.00
C LYS A 91 -18.36 12.69 -10.22
N PRO A 92 -19.69 12.55 -10.10
CA PRO A 92 -20.52 12.35 -11.27
C PRO A 92 -20.35 13.57 -12.17
N GLN A 93 -19.94 13.31 -13.41
CA GLN A 93 -19.83 14.30 -14.45
C GLN A 93 -21.25 14.72 -14.81
N ALA A 94 -21.59 15.97 -14.48
CA ALA A 94 -22.80 16.63 -14.95
C ALA A 94 -22.68 16.98 -16.43
#